data_AF-A0A1U7T022-F1
#
_entry.id   AF-A0A1U7T022-F1
#
_cell.length_a   1.000
_cell.length_b   1.000
_cell.length_c   1.000
_cell.angle_alpha   90.00
_cell.angle_beta   90.00
_cell.angle_gamma   90.00
#
_symmetry.space_group_name_H-M   'P 1'
#
loop_
_entity.id
_entity.type
_entity.pdbx_description
1 polymer ?
#
loop_
_entity_poly.entity_id
_entity_poly.type
_entity_poly.pdbx_seq_one_letter_code
_entity_poly.pdbx_strand_id
1 'polypeptide(L)'
;MVDVKVDTEDIEKKPESFFTQFDAVCLTCCSRDVIVKVDQICHKNSIKFFTGDVFGYHGYTFANLGEHEFVEEKTKVAKVSQGVEDGPDTKRAKLDSSETTMVKKKVVFCPVKEALEVDWSSEKAKATLKRTTPDYFLLQVTIRERQGSETCH
;
A
#
# COMPACT_ATOMS: atom_id res chain seq x y z
N MET A 1 -14.29 -0.64 -22.46
CA MET A 1 -13.42 0.44 -22.97
C MET A 1 -13.18 1.40 -21.80
N VAL A 2 -11.94 1.85 -21.58
CA VAL A 2 -11.61 2.78 -20.48
C VAL A 2 -11.75 4.21 -20.99
N ASP A 3 -12.38 5.08 -20.21
CA ASP A 3 -12.48 6.52 -20.49
C ASP A 3 -11.26 7.24 -19.89
N VAL A 4 -10.39 7.78 -20.75
CA VAL A 4 -9.13 8.43 -20.35
C VAL A 4 -9.28 9.93 -20.49
N LYS A 5 -9.10 10.65 -19.38
CA LYS A 5 -9.22 12.11 -19.30
C LYS A 5 -7.87 12.75 -18.96
N VAL A 6 -7.69 13.97 -19.44
CA VAL A 6 -6.51 14.79 -19.13
C VAL A 6 -6.97 16.05 -18.42
N ASP A 7 -6.30 16.36 -17.31
CA ASP A 7 -6.43 17.61 -16.58
C ASP A 7 -5.06 18.27 -16.53
N THR A 8 -4.99 19.57 -16.82
CA THR A 8 -3.73 20.33 -16.95
C THR A 8 -3.56 21.37 -15.85
N GLU A 9 -4.53 21.49 -14.94
CA GLU A 9 -4.42 22.42 -13.83
C GLU A 9 -3.53 21.86 -12.72
N ASP A 10 -2.92 22.78 -11.99
CA ASP A 10 -2.10 22.50 -10.83
C ASP A 10 -2.89 21.79 -9.73
N ILE A 11 -2.39 20.63 -9.28
CA ILE A 11 -3.02 19.80 -8.25
C ILE A 11 -3.15 20.54 -6.92
N GLU A 12 -2.27 21.49 -6.62
CA GLU A 12 -2.32 22.27 -5.38
C GLU A 12 -3.57 23.14 -5.30
N LYS A 13 -4.07 23.57 -6.46
CA LYS A 13 -5.22 24.48 -6.61
C LYS A 13 -6.54 23.73 -6.73
N LYS A 14 -6.51 22.40 -6.85
CA LYS A 14 -7.73 21.59 -6.96
C LYS A 14 -8.54 21.65 -5.65
N PRO A 15 -9.86 21.88 -5.73
CA PRO A 15 -10.73 21.82 -4.57
C PRO A 15 -10.89 20.38 -4.09
N GLU A 16 -11.26 20.18 -2.83
CA GLU A 16 -11.53 18.85 -2.25
C GLU A 16 -12.53 18.03 -3.10
N SER A 17 -13.56 18.69 -3.63
CA SER A 17 -14.59 18.08 -4.47
C SER A 17 -14.07 17.52 -5.80
N PHE A 18 -12.88 17.93 -6.26
CA PHE A 18 -12.26 17.31 -7.43
C PHE A 18 -11.87 15.87 -7.14
N PHE A 19 -11.44 15.56 -5.92
CA PHE A 19 -10.94 14.24 -5.58
C PHE A 19 -12.06 13.22 -5.37
N THR A 20 -13.24 13.67 -4.93
CA THR A 20 -14.39 12.80 -4.62
C THR A 20 -14.99 12.08 -5.82
N GLN A 21 -14.56 12.41 -7.04
CA GLN A 21 -14.98 11.69 -8.26
C GLN A 21 -14.13 10.43 -8.54
N PHE A 22 -13.08 10.17 -7.76
CA PHE A 22 -12.15 9.05 -7.96
C PHE A 22 -12.23 8.03 -6.82
N ASP A 23 -12.13 6.74 -7.15
CA ASP A 23 -12.03 5.65 -6.16
C ASP A 23 -10.64 5.53 -5.53
N ALA A 24 -9.63 6.01 -6.26
CA ALA A 24 -8.23 6.00 -5.87
C ALA A 24 -7.50 7.20 -6.47
N VAL A 25 -6.51 7.72 -5.74
CA VAL A 25 -5.62 8.79 -6.16
C VAL A 25 -4.19 8.30 -6.04
N CYS A 26 -3.41 8.44 -7.12
CA CYS A 26 -2.00 8.10 -7.15
C CYS A 26 -1.19 9.34 -7.51
N LEU A 27 -0.36 9.80 -6.57
CA LEU A 27 0.52 10.95 -6.79
C LEU A 27 1.94 10.52 -7.13
N THR A 28 2.48 11.14 -8.16
CA THR A 28 3.89 11.08 -8.53
C THR A 28 4.43 12.49 -8.60
N CYS A 29 5.72 12.67 -8.35
CA CYS A 29 6.44 13.91 -8.60
C CYS A 29 5.87 15.13 -7.83
N CYS A 30 5.30 14.90 -6.65
CA CYS A 30 4.69 15.93 -5.82
C CYS A 30 5.58 16.28 -4.62
N SER A 31 5.52 17.53 -4.15
CA SER A 31 6.17 17.93 -2.90
C SER A 31 5.50 17.22 -1.70
N ARG A 32 6.20 17.14 -0.55
CA ARG A 32 5.63 16.52 0.64
C ARG A 32 4.36 17.21 1.14
N ASP A 33 4.25 18.52 0.96
CA ASP A 33 3.08 19.27 1.42
C ASP A 33 1.84 18.89 0.60
N VAL A 34 2.01 18.70 -0.72
CA VAL A 34 0.96 18.17 -1.59
C VAL A 34 0.61 16.74 -1.23
N ILE A 35 1.61 15.88 -1.04
CA ILE A 35 1.41 14.48 -0.66
C ILE A 35 0.57 14.38 0.61
N VAL A 36 0.93 15.13 1.66
CA VAL A 36 0.21 15.15 2.94
C VAL A 36 -1.19 15.72 2.78
N LYS A 37 -1.35 16.83 2.04
CA LYS A 37 -2.65 17.48 1.80
C LYS A 37 -3.62 16.52 1.10
N VAL A 38 -3.17 15.85 0.03
CA VAL A 38 -4.03 14.97 -0.77
C VAL A 38 -4.32 13.67 -0.02
N ASP A 39 -3.38 13.09 0.71
CA ASP A 39 -3.64 11.92 1.58
C ASP A 39 -4.74 12.24 2.61
N GLN A 40 -4.68 13.41 3.26
CA GLN A 40 -5.70 13.84 4.21
C GLN A 40 -7.08 13.99 3.57
N ILE A 41 -7.15 14.62 2.39
CA ILE A 41 -8.38 14.73 1.61
C ILE A 41 -8.92 13.34 1.27
N CYS A 42 -8.06 12.44 0.79
CA CYS A 42 -8.46 11.09 0.40
C CYS A 42 -9.00 10.30 1.59
N HIS A 43 -8.28 10.31 2.72
CA HIS A 43 -8.67 9.60 3.92
C HIS A 43 -10.03 10.06 4.46
N LYS A 44 -10.27 11.39 4.50
CA LYS A 44 -11.55 11.97 4.92
C LYS A 44 -12.72 11.53 4.04
N ASN A 45 -12.47 11.29 2.76
CA ASN A 45 -13.50 10.94 1.77
C ASN A 45 -13.51 9.44 1.41
N SER A 46 -12.81 8.59 2.17
CA SER A 46 -12.71 7.14 1.91
C SER A 46 -12.17 6.78 0.52
N ILE A 47 -11.25 7.59 0.01
CA ILE A 47 -10.55 7.39 -1.27
C ILE A 47 -9.22 6.69 -0.98
N LYS A 48 -8.87 5.68 -1.80
CA LYS A 48 -7.58 4.98 -1.65
C LYS A 48 -6.45 5.88 -2.12
N PHE A 49 -5.47 6.12 -1.26
CA PHE A 49 -4.34 6.99 -1.59
C PHE A 49 -3.08 6.18 -1.87
N PHE A 50 -2.36 6.58 -2.91
CA PHE A 50 -1.06 6.06 -3.29
C PHE A 50 -0.11 7.20 -3.62
N THR A 51 1.18 7.02 -3.36
CA THR A 51 2.21 7.88 -3.92
C THR A 51 3.50 7.10 -4.16
N GLY A 52 4.29 7.53 -5.13
CA GLY A 52 5.60 6.95 -5.39
C GLY A 52 6.41 7.79 -6.36
N ASP A 53 7.73 7.66 -6.26
CA ASP A 53 8.69 8.26 -7.20
C ASP A 53 9.93 7.37 -7.34
N VAL A 54 10.75 7.72 -8.32
CA VAL A 54 12.03 7.08 -8.64
C VAL A 54 13.14 8.14 -8.57
N PHE A 55 14.26 7.80 -7.94
CA PHE A 55 15.47 8.63 -7.83
C PHE A 55 16.71 7.78 -8.15
N GLY A 56 17.21 7.91 -9.38
CA GLY A 56 18.28 7.06 -9.90
C GLY A 56 17.85 5.59 -9.96
N TYR A 57 18.56 4.72 -9.25
CA TYR A 57 18.29 3.28 -9.18
C TYR A 57 17.33 2.88 -8.06
N HIS A 58 16.88 3.84 -7.25
CA HIS A 58 15.97 3.60 -6.14
C HIS A 58 14.59 4.15 -6.47
N GLY A 59 13.57 3.61 -5.82
CA GLY A 59 12.21 4.11 -5.91
C GLY A 59 11.40 3.66 -4.71
N TYR A 60 10.28 4.32 -4.48
CA TYR A 60 9.39 3.98 -3.38
C TYR A 60 7.94 3.97 -3.84
N THR A 61 7.13 3.25 -3.08
CA THR A 61 5.68 3.38 -3.10
C THR A 61 5.16 3.46 -1.67
N PHE A 62 4.10 4.22 -1.49
CA PHE A 62 3.33 4.32 -0.26
C PHE A 62 1.85 4.13 -0.58
N ALA A 63 1.12 3.50 0.34
CA ALA A 63 -0.32 3.30 0.23
C ALA A 63 -1.00 3.63 1.56
N ASN A 64 -2.09 4.39 1.50
CA ASN A 64 -3.03 4.57 2.59
C ASN A 64 -4.43 4.20 2.08
N LEU A 65 -4.91 3.05 2.52
CA LEU A 65 -6.23 2.53 2.16
C LEU A 65 -7.27 2.73 3.27
N GLY A 66 -6.92 3.48 4.33
CA GLY A 66 -7.71 3.58 5.55
C GLY A 66 -7.97 2.20 6.17
N GLU A 67 -9.24 1.94 6.53
CA GLU A 67 -9.69 0.59 6.88
C GLU A 67 -10.01 -0.21 5.62
N HIS A 68 -9.13 -1.14 5.27
CA HIS A 68 -9.23 -1.90 4.03
C HIS A 68 -9.65 -3.35 4.28
N GLU A 69 -10.81 -3.74 3.73
CA GLU A 69 -11.25 -5.14 3.66
C GLU A 69 -10.91 -5.76 2.31
N PHE A 70 -10.38 -6.98 2.34
CA PHE A 70 -10.06 -7.76 1.15
C PHE A 70 -10.31 -9.25 1.38
N VAL A 71 -10.33 -10.01 0.30
CA VAL A 71 -10.47 -11.47 0.33
C VAL A 71 -9.12 -12.08 -0.01
N GLU A 72 -8.64 -12.97 0.85
CA GLU A 72 -7.45 -13.78 0.60
C GLU A 72 -7.88 -15.22 0.29
N GLU A 73 -7.38 -15.75 -0.81
CA GLU A 73 -7.57 -17.15 -1.18
C GLU A 73 -6.57 -18.03 -0.40
N LYS A 74 -7.08 -19.07 0.27
CA LYS A 74 -6.27 -20.06 0.98
C LYS A 74 -6.54 -21.46 0.45
N THR A 75 -5.50 -22.23 0.20
CA THR A 75 -5.64 -23.65 -0.14
C THR A 75 -6.16 -24.43 1.08
N LYS A 76 -7.15 -25.30 0.89
CA LYS A 76 -7.55 -26.24 1.95
C LYS A 76 -6.43 -27.26 2.13
N VAL A 77 -5.83 -27.30 3.32
CA VAL A 77 -4.92 -28.39 3.69
C VAL A 77 -5.78 -29.64 3.92
N ALA A 78 -5.71 -30.61 3.02
CA ALA A 78 -6.34 -31.91 3.23
C ALA A 78 -5.66 -32.58 4.44
N LYS A 79 -6.40 -32.74 5.54
CA LYS A 79 -5.98 -33.62 6.63
C LYS A 79 -6.00 -35.04 6.07
N VAL A 80 -4.83 -35.60 5.77
CA VAL A 80 -4.69 -37.04 5.56
C VAL A 80 -4.96 -37.69 6.92
N SER A 81 -6.20 -38.13 7.14
CA SER A 81 -6.51 -39.06 8.21
C SER A 81 -5.69 -40.33 7.97
N GLN A 82 -4.73 -40.61 8.86
CA GLN A 82 -4.06 -41.91 8.96
C GLN A 82 -5.12 -42.97 9.29
N GLY A 83 -5.68 -43.59 8.24
CA GLY A 83 -6.49 -44.80 8.31
C GLY A 83 -5.59 -46.00 7.98
N VAL A 84 -5.62 -46.98 8.87
CA VAL A 84 -4.83 -48.21 8.90
C VAL A 84 -4.89 -48.98 7.58
N GLU A 85 -3.73 -49.44 7.08
CA GLU A 85 -3.61 -50.33 5.92
C GLU A 85 -4.18 -51.73 6.24
N ASP A 86 -5.09 -52.22 5.39
CA ASP A 86 -5.11 -53.63 4.95
C ASP A 86 -5.94 -53.81 3.65
N GLY A 87 -5.32 -54.35 2.58
CA GLY A 87 -6.03 -54.96 1.43
C GLY A 87 -5.78 -54.38 0.01
N PRO A 88 -5.69 -55.21 -1.06
CA PRO A 88 -5.21 -54.80 -2.40
C PRO A 88 -6.30 -54.43 -3.43
N ASP A 89 -5.90 -53.54 -4.34
CA ASP A 89 -6.48 -53.21 -5.67
C ASP A 89 -7.97 -52.84 -5.80
N THR A 90 -8.29 -51.53 -5.75
CA THR A 90 -9.20 -50.90 -6.73
C THR A 90 -8.95 -49.38 -6.84
N LYS A 91 -8.67 -48.90 -8.06
CA LYS A 91 -8.65 -47.50 -8.57
C LYS A 91 -8.60 -46.39 -7.50
N ARG A 92 -7.40 -45.82 -7.26
CA ARG A 92 -7.25 -44.51 -6.59
C ARG A 92 -7.96 -43.44 -7.42
N ALA A 93 -9.13 -43.01 -6.95
CA ALA A 93 -9.74 -41.77 -7.38
C ALA A 93 -8.71 -40.65 -7.21
N LYS A 94 -8.44 -39.94 -8.30
CA LYS A 94 -7.57 -38.76 -8.31
C LYS A 94 -8.21 -37.73 -7.38
N LEU A 95 -7.70 -37.62 -6.16
CA LEU A 95 -8.14 -36.62 -5.19
C LEU A 95 -7.88 -35.26 -5.82
N ASP A 96 -8.95 -34.54 -6.17
CA ASP A 96 -8.85 -33.18 -6.71
C ASP A 96 -8.42 -32.25 -5.58
N SER A 97 -7.10 -32.13 -5.42
CA SER A 97 -6.41 -31.37 -4.36
C SER A 97 -6.47 -29.84 -4.59
N SER A 98 -7.51 -29.35 -5.28
CA SER A 98 -7.59 -27.98 -5.78
C SER A 98 -8.64 -27.13 -5.07
N GLU A 99 -9.26 -27.60 -3.99
CA GLU A 99 -10.23 -26.77 -3.25
C GLU A 99 -9.55 -25.62 -2.51
N THR A 100 -9.89 -24.39 -2.87
CA THR A 100 -9.51 -23.17 -2.17
C THR A 100 -10.70 -22.58 -1.39
N THR A 101 -10.41 -21.81 -0.35
CA THR A 101 -11.40 -21.05 0.41
C THR A 101 -11.06 -19.57 0.40
N MET A 102 -12.10 -18.74 0.26
CA MET A 102 -12.01 -17.29 0.34
C MET A 102 -12.18 -16.85 1.79
N VAL A 103 -11.19 -16.14 2.33
CA VAL A 103 -11.22 -15.62 3.71
C VAL A 103 -11.19 -14.10 3.67
N LYS A 104 -12.24 -13.47 4.21
CA LYS A 104 -12.26 -12.01 4.39
C LYS A 104 -11.24 -11.60 5.46
N LYS A 105 -10.41 -10.60 5.14
CA LYS A 105 -9.42 -9.97 6.02
C LYS A 105 -9.64 -8.47 6.06
N LYS A 106 -9.13 -7.84 7.13
CA LYS A 106 -9.11 -6.40 7.33
C LYS A 106 -7.71 -5.95 7.73
N VAL A 107 -7.23 -4.84 7.14
CA VAL A 107 -5.98 -4.17 7.50
C VAL A 107 -6.26 -2.69 7.67
N VAL A 108 -5.55 -2.04 8.60
CA VAL A 108 -5.65 -0.60 8.86
C VAL A 108 -4.33 0.04 8.45
N PHE A 109 -4.41 1.05 7.58
CA PHE A 109 -3.28 1.84 7.13
C PHE A 109 -3.18 3.15 7.92
N CYS A 110 -1.97 3.68 8.09
CA CYS A 110 -1.75 4.98 8.72
C CYS A 110 -1.68 6.11 7.67
N PRO A 111 -1.97 7.37 8.07
CA PRO A 111 -1.72 8.54 7.24
C PRO A 111 -0.25 8.68 6.84
N VAL A 112 0.00 9.25 5.65
CA VAL A 112 1.36 9.45 5.13
C VAL A 112 2.20 10.35 6.04
N LYS A 113 1.56 11.32 6.71
CA LYS A 113 2.21 12.20 7.67
C LYS A 113 2.85 11.41 8.82
N GLU A 114 2.11 10.47 9.40
CA GLU A 114 2.60 9.61 10.48
C GLU A 114 3.72 8.69 9.98
N ALA A 115 3.60 8.18 8.75
CA ALA A 115 4.61 7.33 8.14
C ALA A 115 5.93 8.07 7.84
N LEU A 116 5.88 9.37 7.56
CA LEU A 116 7.06 10.21 7.30
C LEU A 116 7.64 10.82 8.59
N GLU A 117 6.88 10.88 9.68
CA GLU A 117 7.26 11.55 10.94
C GLU A 117 7.46 10.55 12.09
N VAL A 118 8.07 9.40 11.79
CA VAL A 118 8.35 8.36 12.81
C VAL A 118 9.29 8.88 13.90
N ASP A 119 8.87 8.75 15.16
CA ASP A 119 9.72 9.03 16.33
C ASP A 119 10.65 7.83 16.64
N TRP A 120 11.93 8.04 16.38
CA TRP A 120 12.99 7.04 16.60
C TRP A 120 13.58 7.06 18.01
N SER A 121 13.07 7.90 18.92
CA SER A 121 13.60 8.02 20.29
C SER A 121 13.20 6.85 21.19
N SER A 122 12.05 6.21 20.92
CA SER A 122 11.53 5.10 21.72
C SER A 122 12.37 3.81 21.57
N GLU A 123 12.41 2.98 22.61
CA GLU A 123 13.19 1.73 22.59
C GLU A 123 12.72 0.76 21.51
N LYS A 124 11.40 0.69 21.29
CA LYS A 124 10.80 -0.11 20.22
C LYS A 124 11.21 0.40 18.83
N ALA A 125 11.24 1.72 18.64
CA ALA A 125 11.64 2.31 17.37
C ALA A 125 13.14 2.10 17.12
N LYS A 126 14.01 2.23 18.14
CA LYS A 126 15.45 1.92 18.02
C LYS A 126 15.72 0.47 17.63
N ALA A 127 14.97 -0.48 18.19
CA ALA A 127 15.07 -1.89 17.80
C ALA A 127 14.64 -2.11 16.34
N THR A 128 13.59 -1.40 15.90
CA THR A 128 13.07 -1.47 14.52
C THR A 128 14.01 -0.80 13.53
N LEU A 129 14.63 0.33 13.91
CA LEU A 129 15.56 1.12 13.11
C LEU A 129 16.69 0.27 12.52
N LYS A 130 17.25 -0.65 13.32
CA LYS A 130 18.31 -1.57 12.87
C LYS A 130 17.88 -2.52 11.75
N ARG A 131 16.57 -2.69 11.56
CA ARG A 131 15.95 -3.56 10.54
C ARG A 131 15.24 -2.75 9.45
N THR A 132 15.16 -1.43 9.58
CA THR A 132 14.57 -0.54 8.59
C THR A 132 15.54 -0.37 7.43
N THR A 133 15.04 -0.47 6.20
CA THR A 133 15.86 -0.24 5.01
C THR A 133 16.40 1.21 4.98
N PRO A 134 17.67 1.44 4.61
CA PRO A 134 18.22 2.79 4.42
C PRO A 134 17.42 3.64 3.42
N ASP A 135 16.72 3.01 2.47
CA ASP A 135 15.89 3.67 1.46
C ASP A 135 14.79 4.55 2.07
N TYR A 136 14.32 4.24 3.28
CA TYR A 136 13.40 5.13 4.01
C TYR A 136 14.03 6.49 4.30
N PHE A 137 15.31 6.53 4.67
CA PHE A 137 16.02 7.79 4.93
C PHE A 137 16.45 8.49 3.64
N LEU A 138 16.73 7.72 2.59
CA LEU A 138 16.96 8.28 1.25
C LEU A 138 15.70 8.99 0.73
N LEU A 139 14.53 8.40 0.92
CA LEU A 139 13.23 9.02 0.66
C LEU A 139 13.09 10.36 1.41
N GLN A 140 13.40 10.39 2.71
CA GLN A 140 13.32 11.61 3.53
C GLN A 140 14.19 12.74 3.00
N VAL A 141 15.41 12.43 2.57
CA VAL A 141 16.33 13.41 1.98
C VAL A 141 15.79 13.92 0.64
N THR A 142 15.36 13.01 -0.24
CA THR A 142 14.92 13.33 -1.60
C THR A 142 13.64 14.19 -1.60
N ILE A 143 12.67 13.83 -0.75
CA ILE A 143 11.43 14.60 -0.61
C ILE A 143 11.71 16.01 -0.06
N ARG A 144 12.65 16.14 0.88
CA ARG A 144 13.03 17.44 1.46
C ARG A 144 13.75 18.33 0.44
N GLU A 145 14.62 17.75 -0.39
CA GLU A 145 15.29 18.49 -1.46
C GLU A 145 14.27 19.05 -2.45
N ARG A 146 13.26 18.26 -2.83
CA ARG A 146 12.18 18.70 -3.73
C ARG A 146 11.39 19.89 -3.20
N GLN A 147 11.14 19.93 -1.88
CA GLN A 147 10.52 21.12 -1.26
C GLN A 147 11.41 22.36 -1.34
N GLY A 148 12.73 22.19 -1.31
CA GLY A 148 13.68 23.31 -1.37
C GLY A 148 13.89 23.84 -2.80
N SER A 149 13.87 22.97 -3.81
CA SER A 149 14.07 23.39 -5.21
C SER A 149 12.90 24.22 -5.76
N GLU A 150 11.68 24.03 -5.24
CA GLU A 150 10.51 24.86 -5.59
C GLU A 150 10.64 26.32 -5.08
N THR A 151 11.52 26.59 -4.09
CA THR A 151 11.74 27.94 -3.55
C THR A 151 12.88 28.72 -4.22
N CYS A 152 13.58 28.13 -5.19
CA CYS A 152 14.77 28.73 -5.81
C CYS A 152 14.52 29.28 -7.25
N HIS A 153 13.26 29.53 -7.61
CA HIS A 153 12.87 30.10 -8.91
C HIS A 153 12.07 31.39 -8.74
#